data_AF-A0A6J5Y3J5-F1
#
_entry.id   AF-A0A6J5Y3J5-F1
#
_cell.length_a   1.000
_cell.length_b   1.000
_cell.length_c   1.000
_cell.angle_alpha   90.00
_cell.angle_beta   90.00
_cell.angle_gamma   90.00
#
_symmetry.space_group_name_H-M   'P 1'
#
loop_
_entity.id
_entity.type
_entity.pdbx_description
1 polymer ?
#
loop_
_entity_poly.entity_id
_entity_poly.type
_entity_poly.pdbx_seq_one_letter_code
_entity_poly.pdbx_strand_id
1 'polypeptide(L)'
;MKKSPLPLQNACGGSKNQSLGKEALVKLLRWHFGHPEFRGKQLDAIEAVLSGRDCFCLMPTGGGKSMCYQIPALAKKTGIVLVVCPLIGELDV
;
A
#
# COMPACT_ATOMS: atom_id res chain seq x y z
N MET A 1 14.12 5.58 18.67
CA MET A 1 12.70 6.01 18.70
C MET A 1 11.84 4.75 18.85
N LYS A 2 11.09 4.60 19.95
CA LYS A 2 10.18 3.46 20.14
C LYS A 2 9.02 3.60 19.14
N LYS A 3 9.09 2.89 18.02
CA LYS A 3 7.94 2.77 17.11
C LYS A 3 6.86 1.97 17.85
N SER A 4 5.67 2.54 18.03
CA SER A 4 4.47 1.81 18.43
C SER A 4 4.29 0.55 17.58
N PRO A 5 3.58 -0.48 18.09
CA PRO A 5 3.28 -1.67 17.31
C PRO A 5 2.65 -1.30 15.96
N LEU A 6 3.10 -1.96 14.87
CA LEU A 6 2.53 -1.80 13.53
C LEU A 6 1.01 -1.99 13.60
N PRO A 7 0.25 -1.16 12.89
CA PRO A 7 -1.22 -1.13 12.96
C PRO A 7 -1.90 -2.45 12.54
N LEU A 8 -1.15 -3.47 12.08
CA LEU A 8 -1.66 -4.79 11.67
C LEU A 8 -1.14 -5.97 12.52
N GLN A 9 -0.42 -5.74 13.62
CA GLN A 9 0.24 -6.82 14.38
C GLN A 9 -0.70 -7.79 15.11
N ASN A 10 -1.95 -7.41 15.40
CA ASN A 10 -2.87 -8.25 16.20
C ASN A 10 -3.74 -9.22 15.39
N ALA A 11 -3.48 -9.41 14.10
CA ALA A 11 -4.29 -10.30 13.27
C ALA A 11 -3.60 -11.66 12.99
N CYS A 12 -2.73 -12.16 13.87
CA CYS A 12 -2.02 -13.43 13.70
C CYS A 12 -2.92 -14.70 13.82
N GLY A 13 -4.23 -14.57 13.65
CA GLY A 13 -5.18 -15.69 13.55
C GLY A 13 -5.60 -15.92 12.10
N GLY A 14 -5.54 -17.18 11.65
CA GLY A 14 -5.82 -17.62 10.28
C GLY A 14 -7.30 -17.53 9.82
N SER A 15 -7.87 -16.33 9.78
CA SER A 15 -9.15 -16.10 9.08
C SER A 15 -8.91 -15.66 7.65
N LYS A 16 -9.17 -16.56 6.70
CA LYS A 16 -9.39 -16.25 5.28
C LYS A 16 -10.62 -15.32 5.21
N ASN A 17 -10.53 -14.22 4.46
CA ASN A 17 -11.54 -13.15 4.32
C ASN A 17 -11.60 -12.08 5.43
N GLN A 18 -10.57 -11.25 5.54
CA GLN A 18 -10.77 -9.88 5.99
C GLN A 18 -10.34 -8.92 4.88
N SER A 19 -11.32 -8.28 4.23
CA SER A 19 -11.06 -7.11 3.40
C SER A 19 -10.46 -6.02 4.30
N LEU A 20 -9.23 -5.58 4.05
CA LEU A 20 -8.68 -4.43 4.77
C LEU A 20 -9.54 -3.21 4.43
N GLY A 21 -10.18 -2.63 5.45
CA GLY A 21 -10.96 -1.40 5.30
C GLY A 21 -10.08 -0.19 5.03
N LYS A 22 -10.64 0.82 4.36
CA LYS A 22 -10.00 2.12 4.06
C LYS A 22 -9.26 2.72 5.26
N GLU A 23 -9.84 2.64 6.45
CA GLU A 23 -9.22 3.17 7.68
C GLU A 23 -7.88 2.51 8.02
N ALA A 24 -7.75 1.20 7.82
CA ALA A 24 -6.50 0.48 8.05
C ALA A 24 -5.42 0.92 7.05
N LEU A 25 -5.81 1.13 5.79
CA LEU A 25 -4.92 1.64 4.75
C LEU A 25 -4.46 3.07 5.04
N VAL A 26 -5.34 3.94 5.52
CA VAL A 26 -4.98 5.30 5.95
C VAL A 26 -4.05 5.27 7.15
N LYS A 27 -4.22 4.34 8.10
CA LYS A 27 -3.29 4.14 9.21
C LYS A 27 -1.90 3.74 8.71
N LEU A 28 -1.79 2.81 7.75
CA LEU A 28 -0.52 2.45 7.13
C LEU A 28 0.12 3.64 6.42
N LEU A 29 -0.67 4.39 5.65
CA LEU A 29 -0.23 5.58 4.93
C LEU A 29 0.37 6.62 5.89
N ARG A 30 -0.36 6.96 6.96
CA ARG A 30 0.11 7.91 7.98
C ARG A 30 1.35 7.40 8.69
N TRP A 31 1.37 6.12 9.04
CA TRP A 31 2.45 5.52 9.82
C TRP A 31 3.78 5.46 9.05
N HIS A 32 3.75 5.04 7.78
CA HIS A 32 4.95 4.83 6.98
C HIS A 32 5.37 6.06 6.18
N PHE A 33 4.42 6.89 5.74
CA PHE A 33 4.66 7.98 4.78
C PHE A 33 4.26 9.37 5.31
N GLY A 34 3.63 9.46 6.49
CA GLY A 34 3.24 10.74 7.09
C GLY A 34 2.12 11.47 6.35
N HIS A 35 1.48 10.85 5.35
CA HIS A 35 0.39 11.46 4.61
C HIS A 35 -0.96 11.25 5.31
N PRO A 36 -1.79 12.30 5.46
CA PRO A 36 -3.05 12.20 6.20
C PRO A 36 -4.13 11.40 5.44
N GLU A 37 -4.04 11.34 4.11
CA GLU A 37 -5.04 10.77 3.22
C GLU A 37 -4.47 10.42 1.83
N PHE A 38 -5.15 9.52 1.13
CA PHE A 38 -4.83 9.17 -0.25
C PHE A 38 -5.21 10.29 -1.20
N ARG A 39 -4.41 10.48 -2.26
CA ARG A 39 -4.65 11.49 -3.30
C ARG A 39 -5.31 10.85 -4.52
N GLY A 40 -6.28 11.56 -5.10
CA GLY A 40 -6.90 11.17 -6.37
C GLY A 40 -7.39 9.72 -6.37
N LYS A 41 -6.87 8.92 -7.33
CA LYS A 41 -7.26 7.53 -7.57
C LYS A 41 -6.37 6.47 -6.90
N GLN A 42 -5.50 6.87 -5.96
CA GLN A 42 -4.60 5.94 -5.27
C GLN A 42 -5.37 4.85 -4.52
N LEU A 43 -6.41 5.22 -3.76
CA LEU A 43 -7.19 4.25 -2.98
C LEU A 43 -7.89 3.24 -3.91
N ASP A 44 -8.54 3.71 -4.97
CA ASP A 44 -9.21 2.86 -5.96
C ASP A 44 -8.24 1.83 -6.58
N ALA A 45 -7.01 2.24 -6.91
CA ALA A 45 -5.97 1.36 -7.44
C ALA A 45 -5.49 0.33 -6.39
N ILE A 46 -5.28 0.77 -5.15
CA ILE A 46 -4.86 -0.10 -4.03
C ILE A 46 -5.94 -1.14 -3.73
N GLU A 47 -7.21 -0.74 -3.69
CA GLU A 47 -8.34 -1.64 -3.47
C GLU A 47 -8.50 -2.64 -4.61
N ALA A 48 -8.29 -2.24 -5.87
CA ALA A 48 -8.25 -3.16 -7.01
C ALA A 48 -7.18 -4.24 -6.81
N VAL A 49 -5.94 -3.86 -6.51
CA VAL A 49 -4.82 -4.79 -6.29
C VAL A 49 -5.06 -5.71 -5.08
N LEU A 50 -5.58 -5.18 -3.97
CA LEU A 50 -5.90 -5.97 -2.79
C LEU A 50 -7.07 -6.94 -3.02
N SER A 51 -7.99 -6.61 -3.93
CA SER A 51 -9.05 -7.50 -4.41
C SER A 51 -8.57 -8.57 -5.41
N GLY A 52 -7.28 -8.58 -5.77
CA GLY A 52 -6.73 -9.50 -6.75
C GLY A 52 -7.10 -9.17 -8.20
N ARG A 53 -7.50 -7.92 -8.48
CA ARG A 53 -7.79 -7.42 -9.82
C ARG A 53 -6.59 -6.67 -10.38
N ASP A 54 -6.39 -6.80 -11.69
CA ASP A 54 -5.42 -5.99 -12.42
C ASP A 54 -5.86 -4.53 -12.48
N CYS A 55 -4.90 -3.61 -12.45
CA CYS A 55 -5.14 -2.18 -12.50
C CYS A 55 -4.10 -1.49 -13.40
N PHE A 56 -4.59 -0.74 -14.39
CA PHE A 56 -3.76 0.20 -15.15
C PHE A 56 -3.94 1.60 -14.57
N CYS A 57 -2.86 2.15 -14.00
CA CYS A 57 -2.90 3.43 -13.31
C CYS A 57 -2.16 4.51 -14.11
N LEU A 58 -2.91 5.43 -14.71
CA LEU A 58 -2.35 6.60 -15.41
C LEU A 58 -2.28 7.79 -14.45
N MET A 59 -1.07 8.19 -14.07
CA MET A 59 -0.86 9.32 -13.17
C MET A 59 0.36 10.15 -13.60
N PRO A 60 0.32 11.49 -13.43
CA PRO A 60 1.46 12.35 -13.71
C PRO A 60 2.65 12.02 -12.80
N THR A 61 3.86 12.40 -13.23
CA THR A 61 5.06 12.36 -12.38
C THR A 61 4.81 13.19 -11.10
N GLY A 62 5.29 12.68 -9.95
CA GLY A 62 4.97 13.28 -8.64
C GLY A 62 3.56 12.97 -8.10
N GLY A 63 2.68 12.32 -8.88
CA GLY A 63 1.34 11.92 -8.43
C GLY A 63 1.30 10.82 -7.37
N GLY A 64 2.45 10.28 -6.96
CA GLY A 64 2.53 9.24 -5.94
C GLY A 64 2.09 7.85 -6.44
N LYS A 65 2.44 7.50 -7.68
CA LYS A 65 2.21 6.15 -8.25
C LYS A 65 2.79 5.04 -7.40
N SER A 66 3.93 5.29 -6.76
CA SER A 66 4.64 4.31 -5.94
C SER A 66 3.82 3.81 -4.76
N MET A 67 2.97 4.67 -4.20
CA MET A 67 2.05 4.31 -3.13
C MET A 67 1.09 3.19 -3.52
N CYS A 68 0.70 3.13 -4.80
CA CYS A 68 -0.26 2.16 -5.31
C CYS A 68 0.26 0.72 -5.27
N TYR A 69 1.57 0.50 -5.22
CA TYR A 69 2.16 -0.84 -5.05
C TYR A 69 2.82 -1.03 -3.67
N GLN A 70 3.32 0.02 -3.03
CA GLN A 70 3.95 -0.07 -1.70
C GLN A 70 2.93 -0.32 -0.59
N ILE A 71 1.76 0.35 -0.61
CA ILE A 71 0.72 0.12 0.42
C ILE A 71 0.20 -1.32 0.37
N PRO A 72 -0.12 -1.92 -0.79
CA PRO A 72 -0.45 -3.34 -0.86
C PRO A 72 0.66 -4.26 -0.33
N ALA A 73 1.94 -3.93 -0.56
CA ALA A 73 3.07 -4.69 -0.05
C ALA A 73 3.08 -4.73 1.49
N LEU A 74 2.77 -3.61 2.13
CA LEU A 74 2.70 -3.48 3.59
C LEU A 74 1.40 -4.04 4.19
N ALA A 75 0.31 -4.00 3.43
CA ALA A 75 -1.01 -4.46 3.85
C ALA A 75 -1.11 -6.00 3.88
N LYS A 76 -0.45 -6.69 2.95
CA LYS A 76 -0.40 -8.16 2.94
C LYS A 76 0.54 -8.65 4.04
N LYS A 77 0.06 -9.56 4.89
CA LYS A 77 0.88 -10.18 5.95
C LYS A 77 1.98 -11.07 5.39
N THR A 78 1.74 -11.67 4.23
CA THR A 78 2.64 -12.63 3.58
C THR A 78 2.73 -12.31 2.10
N GLY A 79 3.89 -12.65 1.52
CA GLY A 79 4.20 -12.38 0.12
C GLY A 79 5.09 -11.16 -0.08
N ILE A 80 5.45 -10.93 -1.34
CA ILE A 80 6.30 -9.83 -1.78
C ILE A 80 5.62 -9.11 -2.95
N VAL A 81 6.01 -7.86 -3.18
CA VAL A 81 5.65 -7.11 -4.39
C VAL A 81 6.90 -7.00 -5.25
N LEU A 82 6.80 -7.49 -6.50
CA LEU A 82 7.84 -7.32 -7.51
C LEU A 82 7.57 -6.04 -8.29
N VAL A 83 8.54 -5.12 -8.26
CA VAL A 83 8.50 -3.88 -9.03
C VAL A 83 9.53 -3.99 -10.15
N VAL A 84 9.08 -3.87 -11.39
CA VAL A 84 9.96 -3.89 -12.57
C VAL A 84 10.15 -2.45 -13.04
N CYS A 85 11.36 -1.92 -12.83
CA CYS A 85 11.73 -0.57 -13.26
C CYS A 85 12.85 -0.67 -14.30
N PRO A 86 12.68 -0.11 -15.51
CA PRO A 86 13.71 -0.14 -16.55
C PRO A 86 14.91 0.78 -16.25
N LEU A 87 14.74 1.77 -15.37
CA LEU A 87 15.77 2.72 -14.98
C LEU A 87 16.06 2.61 -13.47
N ILE A 88 17.34 2.52 -13.12
CA ILE A 88 17.79 2.40 -11.72
C ILE A 88 17.59 3.71 -10.92
N GLY A 89 17.64 4.87 -11.60
CA GLY A 89 17.58 6.19 -10.95
C GLY A 89 16.20 6.65 -10.48
N GLU A 90 15.12 5.95 -10.85
CA GLU A 90 13.74 6.32 -10.48
C GLU A 90 13.20 5.48 -9.31
N LEU A 91 14.01 4.55 -8.78
CA LEU A 91 13.67 3.84 -7.54
C LEU A 91 13.94 4.78 -6.36
N ASP A 92 12.91 5.51 -5.91
CA ASP A 92 12.90 6.06 -4.56
C ASP A 92 12.95 4.89 -3.56
N VAL A 93 14.13 4.66 -2.98
CA VAL A 93 14.39 3.69 -1.89
C VAL A 93 14.33 4.38 -0.54
#